data_AF-A0A7W8KDF7-F1
#
_entry.id   AF-A0A7W8KDF7-F1
#
_cell.length_a   1.000
_cell.length_b   1.000
_cell.length_c   1.000
_cell.angle_alpha   90.00
_cell.angle_beta   90.00
_cell.angle_gamma   90.00
#
_symmetry.space_group_name_H-M   'P 1'
#
loop_
_entity.id
_entity.type
_entity.pdbx_description
1 polymer ?
#
loop_
_entity_poly.entity_id
_entity_poly.type
_entity_poly.pdbx_seq_one_letter_code
_entity_poly.pdbx_strand_id
1 'polypeptide(L)'
;MNAARGVSFGAATLVLSTGTARLVYSKKETAMDMTTRLHTRWRLVGDVTDPAPTLEFAEDGHVSGDTGCNRLSGRYTVDSPALTFSPLATTRRACISADLQAQETAFLAMLARVRRYAVSGAQLVLTLDDGRTCTFVRSMD
;
A
#
# COMPACT_ATOMS: atom_id res chain seq x y z
N MET A 1 20.94 7.51 43.63
CA MET A 1 20.86 7.05 42.23
C MET A 1 19.59 6.22 42.09
N ASN A 2 18.54 6.74 41.44
CA ASN A 2 17.30 5.97 41.22
C ASN A 2 17.46 5.09 39.97
N ALA A 3 17.57 3.78 40.16
CA ALA A 3 17.61 2.82 39.07
C ALA A 3 16.20 2.61 38.48
N ALA A 4 16.09 2.49 37.15
CA ALA A 4 14.88 2.05 36.48
C ALA A 4 14.42 0.71 37.05
N ARG A 5 13.14 0.61 37.45
CA ARG A 5 12.56 -0.62 38.04
C ARG A 5 11.88 -1.51 37.00
N GLY A 6 11.65 -1.00 35.80
CA GLY A 6 11.10 -1.78 34.69
C GLY A 6 11.52 -1.24 33.33
N VAL A 7 11.85 -2.16 32.43
CA VAL A 7 12.08 -1.90 31.00
C VAL A 7 11.17 -2.85 30.24
N SER A 8 10.34 -2.33 29.34
CA SER A 8 9.51 -3.15 28.45
C SER A 8 9.66 -2.71 27.00
N PHE A 9 9.73 -3.70 26.10
CA PHE A 9 9.87 -3.51 24.66
C PHE A 9 8.59 -3.95 23.95
N GLY A 10 8.09 -3.10 23.06
CA GLY A 10 7.10 -3.44 22.03
C GLY A 10 7.70 -3.25 20.63
N ALA A 11 6.97 -3.63 19.57
CA ALA A 11 7.47 -3.62 18.19
C ALA A 11 8.08 -2.28 17.74
N ALA A 12 7.58 -1.15 18.27
CA ALA A 12 8.12 0.19 18.00
C ALA A 12 8.29 1.05 19.27
N THR A 13 8.13 0.48 20.46
CA THR A 13 8.05 1.25 21.70
C THR A 13 9.01 0.72 22.74
N LEU A 14 9.82 1.61 23.30
CA LEU A 14 10.60 1.38 24.51
C LEU A 14 9.93 2.12 25.67
N VAL A 15 9.67 1.41 26.76
CA VAL A 15 9.14 2.02 27.98
C VAL A 15 10.12 1.82 29.12
N LEU A 16 10.47 2.91 29.79
CA LEU A 16 11.23 2.90 31.04
C LEU A 16 10.33 3.38 32.19
N SER A 17 10.34 2.67 33.32
CA SER A 17 9.56 3.04 34.50
C SER A 17 10.40 3.17 35.77
N THR A 18 10.08 4.19 36.58
CA THR A 18 10.64 4.41 37.93
C THR A 18 9.51 4.80 38.88
N GLY A 19 9.02 3.85 39.68
CA GLY A 19 7.86 4.11 40.54
C GLY A 19 6.62 4.47 39.71
N THR A 20 6.11 5.70 39.89
CA THR A 20 4.95 6.22 39.13
C THR A 20 5.33 6.89 37.81
N ALA A 21 6.60 7.21 37.58
CA ALA A 21 7.05 7.85 36.35
C ALA A 21 7.26 6.82 35.22
N ARG A 22 6.80 7.16 34.02
CA ARG A 22 6.92 6.33 32.81
C ARG A 22 7.41 7.19 31.65
N LEU A 23 8.57 6.83 31.08
CA LEU A 23 9.05 7.37 29.81
C LEU A 23 8.63 6.41 28.71
N VAL A 24 8.01 6.92 27.65
CA VAL A 24 7.64 6.15 26.47
C VAL A 24 8.36 6.75 25.28
N TYR A 25 9.27 5.97 24.69
CA TYR A 25 9.91 6.29 23.42
C TYR A 25 9.26 5.45 22.32
N SER A 26 8.80 6.09 21.25
CA SER A 26 8.27 5.41 20.07
C SER A 26 9.15 5.73 18.87
N LYS A 27 9.61 4.70 18.15
CA LYS A 27 10.28 4.89 16.86
C LYS A 27 9.25 5.52 15.91
N LYS A 28 9.54 6.71 15.38
CA LYS A 28 8.85 7.19 14.17
C LYS A 28 9.43 6.41 12.99
N GLU A 29 8.59 5.64 12.29
CA GLU A 29 8.98 5.17 10.96
C GLU A 29 9.28 6.39 10.09
N THR A 30 10.40 6.33 9.39
CA THR A 30 10.76 7.38 8.44
C THR A 30 9.92 7.21 7.17
N ALA A 31 9.71 8.29 6.41
CA ALA A 31 9.05 8.20 5.11
C ALA A 31 9.76 7.21 4.18
N MET A 32 11.09 7.10 4.30
CA MET A 32 11.90 6.09 3.59
C MET A 32 11.51 4.67 4.01
N ASP A 33 11.45 4.36 5.32
CA ASP A 33 11.03 3.05 5.84
C ASP A 33 9.61 2.68 5.34
N MET A 34 8.68 3.65 5.34
CA MET A 34 7.31 3.44 4.87
C MET A 34 7.24 3.19 3.36
N THR A 35 8.06 3.89 2.57
CA THR A 35 8.09 3.77 1.11
C THR A 35 8.73 2.46 0.67
N THR A 36 9.81 2.02 1.33
CA THR A 36 10.43 0.72 1.05
C THR A 36 9.47 -0.45 1.25
N ARG A 37 8.55 -0.34 2.22
CA ARG A 37 7.52 -1.38 2.45
C ARG A 37 6.49 -1.49 1.32
N LEU A 38 6.38 -0.49 0.46
CA LEU A 38 5.51 -0.49 -0.72
C LEU A 38 6.15 -1.23 -1.92
N HIS A 39 7.49 -1.28 -2.00
CA HIS A 39 8.24 -1.75 -3.17
C HIS A 39 8.21 -3.27 -3.35
N THR A 40 7.07 -3.77 -3.80
CA THR A 40 6.82 -5.18 -4.08
C THR A 40 5.57 -5.30 -4.95
N ARG A 41 5.18 -6.55 -5.26
CA ARG A 41 3.95 -6.85 -5.96
C ARG A 41 2.79 -7.04 -4.97
N TRP A 42 1.66 -6.46 -5.32
CA TRP A 42 0.41 -6.44 -4.58
C TRP A 42 -0.71 -6.93 -5.46
N ARG A 43 -1.58 -7.78 -4.93
CA ARG A 43 -2.76 -8.31 -5.61
C ARG A 43 -4.02 -7.79 -4.93
N LEU A 44 -4.95 -7.25 -5.71
CA LEU A 44 -6.23 -6.75 -5.22
C LEU A 44 -7.04 -7.91 -4.62
N VAL A 45 -7.71 -7.64 -3.51
CA VAL A 45 -8.64 -8.60 -2.87
C VAL A 45 -10.00 -7.95 -2.66
N GLY A 46 -11.03 -8.80 -2.60
CA GLY A 46 -12.43 -8.39 -2.47
C GLY A 46 -13.28 -9.05 -3.55
N ASP A 47 -14.30 -8.32 -4.00
CA ASP A 47 -15.17 -8.73 -5.11
C ASP A 47 -14.47 -8.41 -6.44
N VAL A 48 -13.69 -9.36 -6.94
CA VAL A 48 -12.93 -9.26 -8.19
C VAL A 48 -13.11 -10.53 -9.01
N THR A 49 -13.13 -10.38 -10.33
CA THR A 49 -13.12 -11.48 -11.30
C THR A 49 -11.68 -11.91 -11.56
N ASP A 50 -11.46 -13.23 -11.60
CA ASP A 50 -10.15 -13.76 -11.96
C ASP A 50 -9.83 -13.58 -13.46
N PRO A 51 -8.59 -13.18 -13.81
CA PRO A 51 -7.48 -12.92 -12.88
C PRO A 51 -7.60 -11.58 -12.14
N ALA A 52 -7.34 -11.60 -10.82
CA ALA A 52 -7.39 -10.42 -9.98
C ALA A 52 -6.33 -9.37 -10.39
N PRO A 53 -6.66 -8.06 -10.34
CA PRO A 53 -5.71 -6.99 -10.65
C PRO A 53 -4.49 -6.99 -9.74
N THR A 54 -3.35 -6.56 -10.27
CA THR A 54 -2.07 -6.46 -9.55
C THR A 54 -1.41 -5.10 -9.75
N LEU A 55 -0.57 -4.71 -8.79
CA LEU A 55 0.32 -3.55 -8.85
C LEU A 55 1.69 -3.93 -8.33
N GLU A 56 2.74 -3.47 -8.99
CA GLU A 56 4.12 -3.60 -8.59
C GLU A 56 4.76 -2.22 -8.56
N PHE A 57 5.23 -1.82 -7.38
CA PHE A 57 5.88 -0.53 -7.16
C PHE A 57 7.40 -0.72 -7.16
N ALA A 58 8.09 -0.01 -8.03
CA ALA A 58 9.54 -0.03 -8.14
C ALA A 58 10.17 1.18 -7.45
N GLU A 59 11.39 1.02 -6.94
CA GLU A 59 12.13 2.05 -6.18
C GLU A 59 12.34 3.37 -6.94
N ASP A 60 12.32 3.33 -8.28
CA ASP A 60 12.51 4.48 -9.17
C ASP A 60 11.21 5.28 -9.45
N GLY A 61 10.13 4.96 -8.72
CA GLY A 61 8.83 5.62 -8.86
C GLY A 61 7.99 5.10 -10.03
N HIS A 62 8.38 3.98 -10.65
CA HIS A 62 7.54 3.30 -11.63
C HIS A 62 6.53 2.35 -10.98
N VAL A 63 5.31 2.35 -11.52
CA VAL A 63 4.31 1.33 -11.21
C VAL A 63 4.01 0.52 -12.47
N SER A 64 3.90 -0.80 -12.31
CA SER A 64 3.44 -1.72 -13.34
C SER A 64 2.41 -2.68 -12.76
N GLY A 65 1.72 -3.45 -13.60
CA GLY A 65 0.73 -4.40 -13.11
C GLY A 65 -0.16 -4.98 -14.20
N ASP A 66 -1.19 -5.71 -13.78
CA ASP A 66 -2.21 -6.29 -14.65
C ASP A 66 -3.59 -5.86 -14.15
N THR A 67 -4.51 -5.51 -15.05
CA THR A 67 -5.88 -5.09 -14.72
C THR A 67 -6.86 -6.27 -14.65
N GLY A 68 -6.37 -7.49 -14.86
CA GLY A 68 -7.15 -8.69 -15.15
C GLY A 68 -7.37 -8.94 -16.65
N CYS A 69 -7.12 -7.92 -17.49
CA CYS A 69 -7.30 -7.99 -18.94
C CYS A 69 -6.07 -7.44 -19.70
N ASN A 70 -5.59 -6.26 -19.29
CA ASN A 70 -4.48 -5.55 -19.92
C ASN A 70 -3.35 -5.31 -18.94
N ARG A 71 -2.14 -5.15 -19.48
CA ARG A 71 -1.00 -4.71 -18.69
C ARG A 71 -1.09 -3.20 -18.47
N LEU A 72 -0.81 -2.78 -17.25
CA LEU A 72 -0.76 -1.38 -16.81
C LEU A 72 0.69 -0.95 -16.56
N SER A 73 0.98 0.32 -16.86
CA SER A 73 2.26 0.97 -16.52
C SER A 73 2.09 2.46 -16.29
N GLY A 74 2.96 3.05 -15.48
CA GLY A 74 3.02 4.48 -15.28
C GLY A 74 3.99 4.87 -14.17
N ARG A 75 3.72 6.01 -13.55
CA ARG A 75 4.49 6.52 -12.41
C ARG A 75 3.61 6.77 -11.21
N TYR A 76 4.19 6.67 -10.03
CA TYR A 76 3.57 7.07 -8.78
C TYR A 76 4.48 8.04 -8.03
N THR A 77 3.89 8.78 -7.10
CA THR A 77 4.63 9.68 -6.20
C THR A 77 4.19 9.43 -4.78
N VAL A 78 5.16 9.35 -3.86
CA VAL A 78 4.94 9.16 -2.43
C VAL A 78 5.50 10.35 -1.67
N ASP A 79 4.65 10.92 -0.83
CA ASP A 79 5.02 11.85 0.24
C ASP A 79 4.29 11.37 1.51
N SER A 80 4.86 10.36 2.17
CA SER A 80 4.14 9.50 3.11
C SER A 80 3.34 10.30 4.15
N PRO A 81 2.03 10.02 4.31
CA PRO A 81 1.30 8.86 3.80
C PRO A 81 0.57 9.11 2.47
N ALA A 82 0.84 10.21 1.78
CA ALA A 82 0.25 10.50 0.48
C ALA A 82 0.82 9.58 -0.60
N LEU A 83 -0.06 9.09 -1.46
CA LEU A 83 0.29 8.35 -2.68
C LEU A 83 -0.62 8.82 -3.80
N THR A 84 -0.03 9.14 -4.95
CA THR A 84 -0.78 9.49 -6.16
C THR A 84 -0.19 8.77 -7.36
N PHE A 85 -1.04 8.51 -8.34
CA PHE A 85 -0.64 7.98 -9.64
C PHE A 85 -0.65 9.11 -10.67
N SER A 86 0.41 9.20 -11.46
CA SER A 86 0.37 9.91 -12.74
C SER A 86 -0.58 9.20 -13.70
N PRO A 87 -0.97 9.81 -14.84
CA PRO A 87 -1.76 9.12 -15.85
C PRO A 87 -1.15 7.75 -16.20
N LEU A 88 -1.98 6.71 -16.09
CA LEU A 88 -1.60 5.33 -16.30
C LEU A 88 -1.90 4.93 -17.74
N ALA A 89 -0.99 4.18 -18.36
CA ALA A 89 -1.17 3.61 -19.69
C ALA A 89 -1.50 2.11 -19.57
N THR A 90 -2.40 1.64 -20.43
CA THR A 90 -2.70 0.22 -20.59
C THR A 90 -2.45 -0.25 -22.01
N THR A 91 -2.19 -1.55 -22.16
CA THR A 91 -2.29 -2.20 -23.48
C THR A 91 -3.73 -2.15 -24.00
N ARG A 92 -3.93 -2.35 -25.30
CA ARG A 92 -5.26 -2.36 -25.93
C ARG A 92 -5.63 -3.75 -26.47
N ARG A 93 -5.57 -4.76 -25.61
CA ARG A 93 -6.03 -6.11 -25.94
C ARG A 93 -7.54 -6.19 -25.68
N ALA A 94 -8.23 -7.00 -26.49
CA ALA A 94 -9.62 -7.32 -26.24
C ALA A 94 -9.72 -8.22 -25.00
N CYS A 95 -10.57 -7.85 -24.05
CA CYS A 95 -10.86 -8.69 -22.89
C CYS A 95 -11.66 -9.92 -23.29
N ILE A 96 -11.40 -11.04 -22.61
CA ILE A 96 -12.08 -12.32 -22.88
C ILE A 96 -13.55 -12.32 -22.40
N SER A 97 -13.90 -11.44 -21.47
CA SER A 97 -15.26 -11.29 -20.95
C SER A 97 -15.62 -9.84 -20.68
N ALA A 98 -16.93 -9.56 -20.64
CA ALA A 98 -17.46 -8.25 -20.25
C ALA A 98 -17.13 -7.92 -18.78
N ASP A 99 -17.10 -8.92 -17.90
CA ASP A 99 -16.76 -8.75 -16.48
C ASP A 99 -15.32 -8.25 -16.31
N LEU A 100 -14.37 -8.82 -17.06
CA LEU A 100 -12.97 -8.36 -17.02
C LEU A 100 -12.80 -6.96 -17.61
N GLN A 101 -13.60 -6.61 -18.62
CA GLN A 101 -13.61 -5.24 -19.15
C GLN A 101 -14.16 -4.22 -18.14
N ALA A 102 -15.22 -4.58 -17.42
CA ALA A 102 -15.81 -3.78 -16.36
C ALA A 102 -14.83 -3.63 -15.18
N GLN A 103 -14.19 -4.73 -14.79
CA GLN A 103 -13.14 -4.74 -13.76
C GLN A 103 -11.98 -3.81 -14.12
N GLU A 104 -11.44 -3.90 -15.33
CA GLU A 104 -10.36 -3.01 -15.77
C GLU A 104 -10.76 -1.53 -15.64
N THR A 105 -11.97 -1.19 -16.11
CA THR A 105 -12.49 0.17 -16.07
C THR A 105 -12.62 0.68 -14.62
N ALA A 106 -13.23 -0.15 -13.75
CA ALA A 106 -13.41 0.18 -12.34
C ALA A 106 -12.06 0.32 -11.61
N PHE A 107 -11.12 -0.56 -11.93
CA PHE A 107 -9.78 -0.55 -11.34
C PHE A 107 -8.99 0.71 -11.70
N LEU A 108 -8.96 1.10 -12.98
CA LEU A 108 -8.27 2.33 -13.41
C LEU A 108 -8.92 3.59 -12.82
N ALA A 109 -10.26 3.63 -12.76
CA ALA A 109 -10.99 4.73 -12.13
C ALA A 109 -10.70 4.83 -10.62
N MET A 110 -10.55 3.70 -9.93
CA MET A 110 -10.16 3.63 -8.54
C MET A 110 -8.75 4.19 -8.33
N LEU A 111 -7.76 3.76 -9.15
CA LEU A 111 -6.37 4.23 -9.03
C LEU A 111 -6.23 5.74 -9.22
N ALA A 112 -6.96 6.34 -10.16
CA ALA A 112 -6.96 7.79 -10.38
C ALA A 112 -7.41 8.60 -9.15
N ARG A 113 -8.15 7.97 -8.24
CA ARG A 113 -8.72 8.59 -7.04
C ARG A 113 -7.91 8.33 -5.77
N VAL A 114 -6.86 7.52 -5.84
CA VAL A 114 -6.01 7.25 -4.68
C VAL A 114 -5.32 8.52 -4.22
N ARG A 115 -5.32 8.72 -2.89
CA ARG A 115 -4.68 9.87 -2.23
C ARG A 115 -3.73 9.45 -1.12
N ARG A 116 -3.97 8.30 -0.48
CA ARG A 116 -3.15 7.81 0.63
C ARG A 116 -2.95 6.31 0.53
N TYR A 117 -1.89 5.84 1.18
CA TYR A 117 -1.60 4.43 1.33
C TYR A 117 -1.22 4.10 2.77
N ALA A 118 -1.42 2.84 3.15
CA ALA A 118 -0.91 2.28 4.38
C ALA A 118 -0.47 0.84 4.14
N VAL A 119 0.74 0.50 4.57
CA VAL A 119 1.24 -0.89 4.56
C VAL A 119 1.26 -1.41 5.98
N SER A 120 0.67 -2.59 6.21
CA SER A 120 0.72 -3.33 7.48
C SER A 120 1.02 -4.79 7.21
N GLY A 121 2.22 -5.25 7.55
CA GLY A 121 2.68 -6.60 7.23
C GLY A 121 2.57 -6.92 5.73
N ALA A 122 1.73 -7.89 5.39
CA ALA A 122 1.47 -8.34 4.01
C ALA A 122 0.23 -7.68 3.38
N GLN A 123 -0.31 -6.61 3.97
CA GLN A 123 -1.48 -5.90 3.47
C GLN A 123 -1.11 -4.46 3.06
N LEU A 124 -1.59 -4.05 1.91
CA LEU A 124 -1.59 -2.66 1.43
C LEU A 124 -3.03 -2.18 1.38
N VAL A 125 -3.31 -1.04 1.99
CA VAL A 125 -4.59 -0.36 1.87
C VAL A 125 -4.38 0.95 1.13
N LEU A 126 -5.14 1.16 0.06
CA LEU A 126 -5.21 2.44 -0.64
C LEU A 126 -6.49 3.15 -0.21
N THR A 127 -6.38 4.44 0.09
CA THR A 127 -7.53 5.30 0.42
C THR A 127 -7.76 6.28 -0.70
N LEU A 128 -9.02 6.34 -1.15
CA LEU A 128 -9.48 7.23 -2.21
C LEU A 128 -9.80 8.62 -1.65
N ASP A 129 -9.98 9.58 -2.55
CA ASP A 129 -10.37 10.96 -2.24
C ASP A 129 -11.72 11.10 -1.50
N ASP A 130 -12.62 10.11 -1.62
CA ASP A 130 -13.90 10.05 -0.90
C ASP A 130 -13.83 9.25 0.42
N GLY A 131 -12.64 8.82 0.82
CA GLY A 131 -12.42 8.03 2.04
C GLY A 131 -12.72 6.53 1.90
N ARG A 132 -13.24 6.06 0.76
CA ARG A 132 -13.33 4.60 0.51
C ARG A 132 -11.94 3.99 0.44
N THR A 133 -11.87 2.69 0.72
CA THR A 133 -10.61 1.95 0.74
C THR A 133 -10.66 0.73 -0.17
N CYS A 134 -9.50 0.39 -0.71
CA CYS A 134 -9.28 -0.86 -1.42
C CYS A 134 -8.10 -1.58 -0.78
N THR A 135 -8.21 -2.89 -0.65
CA THR A 135 -7.20 -3.71 0.01
C THR A 135 -6.48 -4.57 -1.01
N PHE A 136 -5.17 -4.64 -0.87
CA PHE A 136 -4.31 -5.55 -1.58
C PHE A 136 -3.55 -6.41 -0.58
N VAL A 137 -3.19 -7.61 -1.01
CA VAL A 137 -2.29 -8.50 -0.28
C VAL A 137 -1.00 -8.66 -1.06
N ARG A 138 0.11 -8.83 -0.35
CA ARG A 138 1.41 -9.09 -0.98
C ARG A 138 1.31 -10.35 -1.83
N SER A 139 1.67 -10.24 -3.10
CA SER A 139 1.80 -11.41 -3.97
C SER A 139 3.06 -12.14 -3.55
N MET A 140 2.90 -13.36 -3.03
CA MET A 140 3.98 -14.32 -2.93
C MET A 140 3.85 -15.17 -4.18
N ASP A 141 4.63 -14.85 -5.20
CA ASP A 141 4.75 -15.73 -6.37
C ASP A 141 5.46 -17.02 -5.97
#